data_AF-A0A832VHF3-F1
#
_entry.id   AF-A0A832VHF3-F1
#
_cell.length_a   1.000
_cell.length_b   1.000
_cell.length_c   1.000
_cell.angle_alpha   90.00
_cell.angle_beta   90.00
_cell.angle_gamma   90.00
#
_symmetry.space_group_name_H-M   'P 1'
#
loop_
_entity.id
_entity.type
_entity.pdbx_description
1 polymer ?
#
loop_
_entity_poly.entity_id
_entity_poly.type
_entity_poly.pdbx_seq_one_letter_code
_entity_poly.pdbx_strand_id
1 'polypeptide(L)'
;ALDAATVPEDLHRPYIDAVKLRCSECGGEMAREPFVMDCWFDSGCASFAQWHYPFAEDGKFEANFPVDYICEGVDQTRGWFYSLLAVATTVFDSPCYRSCLSLGLILDHKGKKMSKSRGNIVNPGDHFDREGADAVRWYMVTAGAPWAELRFDAKGLRETFARFFLTLWNTYRFHADYAALDDFDPDTEPPPLAPLDRWALSRLSAVVEEYTALFEQWRFHRAARLLEEFVVDDVSNWYVRRSRRRLWSDAPSEDKTACQHTLHTLLATVCRLMAPIAPYMSDHIHHALAGSSVHLADWPAPAERDVALEEQMALVRALAEAGRRVRAESQRRQRLPCRAGWIVGGPDIAHFHSLLAEELNVESLTVEPKLKKFQQVELRPNFGTLGAKVKGDLPAVKAALEALDPEEGAAALEDGRLELAGHAIAPEDVDLLRVERPGFAAATLDSGVSLVLDMAVDDALLSKGLAREITRRVQAQRKALDLAIEDRIALEVWLPDGTPELAAADWEWVQSETRAADTKLHREVVPKRAERFEVDGVALGFTARHA
;
A
#
# COMPACT_ATOMS: atom_id res chain seq x y z
N ALA A 1 -25.18 -51.43 46.94
CA ALA A 1 -25.69 -50.14 46.44
C ALA A 1 -25.14 -49.03 47.33
N LEU A 2 -24.79 -47.88 46.74
CA LEU A 2 -24.45 -46.66 47.48
C LEU A 2 -25.70 -46.13 48.19
N ASP A 3 -25.53 -45.62 49.40
CA ASP A 3 -26.48 -44.67 49.97
C ASP A 3 -26.19 -43.29 49.37
N ALA A 4 -27.14 -42.70 48.65
CA ALA A 4 -26.98 -41.39 48.02
C ALA A 4 -26.63 -40.29 49.03
N ALA A 5 -27.01 -40.44 50.30
CA ALA A 5 -26.67 -39.51 51.38
C ALA A 5 -25.18 -39.49 51.74
N THR A 6 -24.38 -40.44 51.22
CA THR A 6 -22.94 -40.56 51.50
C THR A 6 -22.04 -40.02 50.39
N VAL A 7 -22.61 -39.54 49.28
CA VAL A 7 -21.84 -38.94 48.17
C VAL A 7 -21.58 -37.45 48.50
N PRO A 8 -20.32 -36.99 48.56
CA PRO A 8 -20.00 -35.60 48.82
C PRO A 8 -20.44 -34.70 47.66
N GLU A 9 -20.75 -33.43 47.96
CA GLU A 9 -21.05 -32.41 46.94
C GLU A 9 -19.82 -32.13 46.05
N ASP A 10 -18.63 -32.09 46.65
CA ASP A 10 -17.37 -32.01 45.93
C ASP A 10 -16.80 -33.42 45.68
N LEU A 11 -16.74 -33.80 44.41
CA LEU A 11 -16.22 -35.10 43.98
C LEU A 11 -14.69 -35.14 43.88
N HIS A 12 -13.98 -34.06 44.25
CA HIS A 12 -12.52 -34.05 44.28
C HIS A 12 -11.96 -34.73 45.52
N ARG A 13 -10.66 -35.06 45.43
CA ARG A 13 -9.89 -35.42 46.62
C ARG A 13 -9.74 -34.18 47.54
N PRO A 14 -9.78 -34.37 48.87
CA PRO A 14 -9.80 -35.64 49.58
C PRO A 14 -11.21 -36.23 49.82
N TYR A 15 -12.28 -35.50 49.53
CA TYR A 15 -13.64 -35.85 49.97
C TYR A 15 -14.14 -37.17 49.38
N ILE A 16 -13.87 -37.41 48.10
CA ILE A 16 -14.29 -38.64 47.42
C ILE A 16 -13.63 -39.91 47.98
N ASP A 17 -12.50 -39.80 48.71
CA ASP A 17 -11.77 -40.93 49.29
C ASP A 17 -12.53 -41.58 50.47
N ALA A 18 -13.45 -40.84 51.08
CA ALA A 18 -14.28 -41.32 52.19
C ALA A 18 -15.44 -42.23 51.74
N VAL A 19 -15.80 -42.20 50.45
CA VAL A 19 -16.92 -42.99 49.91
C VAL A 19 -16.52 -44.47 49.80
N LYS A 20 -17.30 -45.35 50.43
CA LYS A 20 -17.12 -46.82 50.40
C LYS A 20 -18.31 -47.51 49.76
N LEU A 21 -18.04 -48.53 48.95
CA LEU A 21 -19.07 -49.35 48.32
C LEU A 21 -19.10 -50.76 48.94
N ARG A 22 -20.17 -51.51 48.72
CA ARG A 22 -20.22 -52.95 49.00
C ARG A 22 -20.18 -53.75 47.70
N CYS A 23 -19.28 -54.72 47.62
CA CYS A 23 -19.16 -55.63 46.49
C CYS A 23 -20.43 -56.49 46.37
N SER A 24 -21.03 -56.51 45.19
CA SER A 24 -22.23 -57.31 44.91
C SER A 24 -21.96 -58.82 44.85
N GLU A 25 -20.71 -59.22 44.64
CA GLU A 25 -20.34 -60.64 44.49
C GLU A 25 -19.93 -61.28 45.82
N CYS A 26 -19.09 -60.62 46.62
CA CYS A 26 -18.56 -61.18 47.87
C CYS A 26 -19.09 -60.49 49.14
N GLY A 27 -19.85 -59.39 49.02
CA GLY A 27 -20.38 -58.64 50.15
C GLY A 27 -19.36 -57.78 50.92
N GLY A 28 -18.08 -57.83 50.54
CA GLY A 28 -16.99 -57.06 51.15
C GLY A 28 -17.05 -55.56 50.84
N GLU A 29 -16.27 -54.78 51.58
CA GLU A 29 -16.12 -53.33 51.35
C GLU A 29 -15.18 -53.07 50.16
N MET A 30 -15.54 -52.11 49.30
CA MET A 30 -14.70 -51.63 48.20
C MET A 30 -14.33 -50.16 48.44
N ALA A 31 -13.05 -49.87 48.27
CA ALA A 31 -12.51 -48.51 48.24
C ALA A 31 -12.09 -48.16 46.80
N ARG A 32 -12.20 -46.88 46.43
CA ARG A 32 -11.64 -46.39 45.16
C ARG A 32 -10.12 -46.55 45.14
N GLU A 33 -9.56 -46.66 43.95
CA GLU A 33 -8.12 -46.49 43.72
C GLU A 33 -7.68 -45.06 44.13
N PRO A 34 -6.49 -44.86 44.74
CA PRO A 34 -6.09 -43.56 45.28
C PRO A 34 -5.64 -42.55 44.21
N PHE A 35 -5.44 -43.01 42.97
CA PHE A 35 -4.83 -42.23 41.89
C PHE A 35 -5.77 -41.14 41.35
N VAL A 36 -5.17 -40.13 40.72
CA VAL A 36 -5.86 -39.11 39.91
C VAL A 36 -5.51 -39.34 38.45
N MET A 37 -6.32 -38.80 37.55
CA MET A 37 -6.04 -38.84 36.12
C MET A 37 -4.95 -37.84 35.75
N ASP A 38 -4.28 -38.09 34.62
CA ASP A 38 -3.38 -37.13 33.98
C ASP A 38 -4.17 -35.95 33.41
N CYS A 39 -3.66 -34.73 33.50
CA CYS A 39 -4.33 -33.53 32.99
C CYS A 39 -4.54 -33.57 31.46
N TRP A 40 -3.73 -34.36 30.74
CA TRP A 40 -3.97 -34.60 29.31
C TRP A 40 -5.23 -35.42 29.05
N PHE A 41 -5.62 -36.31 29.97
CA PHE A 41 -6.90 -36.99 29.88
C PHE A 41 -8.05 -35.99 30.05
N ASP A 42 -7.98 -35.12 31.06
CA ASP A 42 -8.99 -34.09 31.31
C ASP A 42 -9.20 -33.18 30.07
N SER A 43 -8.10 -32.64 29.52
CA SER A 43 -8.14 -31.83 28.30
C SER A 43 -8.58 -32.62 27.06
N GLY A 44 -8.24 -33.91 26.98
CA GLY A 44 -8.69 -34.80 25.90
C GLY A 44 -10.18 -35.09 25.93
N CYS A 45 -10.83 -34.95 27.09
CA CYS A 45 -12.28 -35.05 27.23
C CYS A 45 -13.04 -33.75 26.91
N ALA A 46 -12.34 -32.64 26.62
CA ALA A 46 -12.96 -31.31 26.50
C ALA A 46 -14.10 -31.23 25.46
N SER A 47 -14.04 -32.02 24.38
CA SER A 47 -15.04 -32.00 23.30
C SER A 47 -16.45 -32.43 23.75
N PHE A 48 -16.56 -33.23 24.80
CA PHE A 48 -17.85 -33.72 25.31
C PHE A 48 -18.09 -33.36 26.78
N ALA A 49 -17.02 -33.26 27.60
CA ALA A 49 -17.14 -32.92 29.01
C ALA A 49 -17.70 -31.51 29.24
N GLN A 50 -17.40 -30.56 28.34
CA GLN A 50 -17.94 -29.19 28.40
C GLN A 50 -19.48 -29.14 28.32
N TRP A 51 -20.09 -30.18 27.73
CA TRP A 51 -21.53 -30.30 27.56
C TRP A 51 -22.19 -31.20 28.62
N HIS A 52 -21.45 -31.62 29.66
CA HIS A 52 -21.94 -32.55 30.67
C HIS A 52 -22.44 -33.88 30.06
N TYR A 53 -21.87 -34.30 28.92
CA TYR A 53 -22.16 -35.58 28.28
C TYR A 53 -21.71 -36.75 29.18
N PRO A 54 -22.45 -37.86 29.27
CA PRO A 54 -23.68 -38.20 28.53
C PRO A 54 -24.98 -37.78 29.26
N PHE A 55 -24.91 -36.95 30.31
CA PHE A 55 -26.04 -36.70 31.20
C PHE A 55 -26.94 -35.55 30.74
N ALA A 56 -26.42 -34.60 29.96
CA ALA A 56 -27.21 -33.53 29.39
C ALA A 56 -27.94 -34.01 28.12
N GLU A 57 -29.26 -33.85 28.08
CA GLU A 57 -30.12 -34.22 26.95
C GLU A 57 -30.56 -32.98 26.14
N ASP A 58 -29.63 -32.05 25.85
CA ASP A 58 -29.93 -30.79 25.13
C ASP A 58 -29.45 -30.76 23.67
N GLY A 59 -28.88 -31.87 23.18
CA GLY A 59 -28.44 -32.05 21.79
C GLY A 59 -27.21 -31.22 21.39
N LYS A 60 -26.59 -30.49 22.33
CA LYS A 60 -25.45 -29.61 22.01
C LYS A 60 -24.21 -30.37 21.58
N PHE A 61 -23.96 -31.53 22.19
CA PHE A 61 -22.82 -32.35 21.82
C PHE A 61 -22.92 -32.81 20.37
N GLU A 62 -24.06 -33.36 19.97
CA GLU A 62 -24.32 -33.87 18.63
C GLU A 62 -24.27 -32.76 17.56
N ALA A 63 -24.71 -31.55 17.91
CA ALA A 63 -24.68 -30.41 17.00
C ALA A 63 -23.27 -29.83 16.79
N ASN A 64 -22.34 -30.05 17.72
CA ASN A 64 -21.01 -29.41 17.72
C ASN A 64 -19.84 -30.40 17.63
N PHE A 65 -20.08 -31.70 17.65
CA PHE A 65 -19.05 -32.74 17.54
C PHE A 65 -19.14 -33.49 16.21
N PRO A 66 -18.04 -33.64 15.46
CA PRO A 66 -16.72 -33.05 15.68
C PRO A 66 -16.67 -31.55 15.34
N VAL A 67 -15.77 -30.80 15.98
CA VAL A 67 -15.57 -29.37 15.67
C VAL A 67 -14.94 -29.18 14.29
N ASP A 68 -15.27 -28.08 13.59
CA ASP A 68 -14.74 -27.87 12.23
C ASP A 68 -13.24 -27.55 12.20
N TYR A 69 -12.75 -26.82 13.22
CA TYR A 69 -11.40 -26.26 13.24
C TYR A 69 -10.82 -26.18 14.65
N ILE A 70 -9.51 -26.47 14.75
CA ILE A 70 -8.71 -26.24 15.96
C ILE A 70 -7.36 -25.62 15.57
N CYS A 71 -6.84 -24.73 16.43
CA CYS A 71 -5.61 -23.98 16.17
C CYS A 71 -4.80 -23.80 17.44
N GLU A 72 -3.60 -24.38 17.50
CA GLU A 72 -2.69 -24.26 18.64
C GLU A 72 -1.23 -24.34 18.17
N GLY A 73 -0.29 -24.10 19.09
CA GLY A 73 1.15 -24.23 18.83
C GLY A 73 1.58 -25.67 18.47
N VAL A 74 2.69 -25.77 17.73
CA VAL A 74 3.27 -27.05 17.29
C VAL A 74 3.60 -28.03 18.41
N ASP A 75 3.82 -27.54 19.63
CA ASP A 75 4.00 -28.35 20.83
C ASP A 75 2.75 -29.18 21.20
N GLN A 76 1.55 -28.78 20.75
CA GLN A 76 0.31 -29.51 21.02
C GLN A 76 0.13 -30.77 20.18
N THR A 77 0.97 -31.01 19.17
CA THR A 77 0.98 -32.27 18.40
C THR A 77 1.21 -33.52 19.24
N ARG A 78 1.88 -33.38 20.39
CA ARG A 78 2.06 -34.45 21.39
C ARG A 78 1.29 -34.21 22.69
N GLY A 79 0.58 -33.08 22.76
CA GLY A 79 -0.25 -32.68 23.88
C GLY A 79 -1.72 -32.79 23.50
N TRP A 80 -2.39 -31.63 23.41
CA TRP A 80 -3.84 -31.58 23.33
C TRP A 80 -4.42 -32.18 22.04
N PHE A 81 -3.77 -31.97 20.88
CA PHE A 81 -4.23 -32.58 19.63
C PHE A 81 -4.24 -34.11 19.73
N TYR A 82 -3.19 -34.68 20.31
CA TYR A 82 -3.09 -36.12 20.51
C TYR A 82 -4.14 -36.63 21.50
N SER A 83 -4.28 -35.99 22.67
CA SER A 83 -5.20 -36.47 23.70
C SER A 83 -6.66 -36.35 23.28
N LEU A 84 -7.05 -35.26 22.62
CA LEU A 84 -8.39 -35.10 22.04
C LEU A 84 -8.69 -36.22 21.05
N LEU A 85 -7.76 -36.52 20.12
CA LEU A 85 -7.99 -37.51 19.08
C LEU A 85 -8.02 -38.94 19.66
N ALA A 86 -7.12 -39.25 20.59
CA ALA A 86 -7.04 -40.56 21.22
C ALA A 86 -8.29 -40.87 22.06
N VAL A 87 -8.74 -39.91 22.88
CA VAL A 87 -9.95 -40.08 23.70
C VAL A 87 -11.18 -40.18 22.80
N ALA A 88 -11.35 -39.28 21.82
CA ALA A 88 -12.52 -39.31 20.95
C ALA A 88 -12.61 -40.59 20.11
N THR A 89 -11.49 -41.08 19.58
CA THR A 89 -11.45 -42.36 18.86
C THR A 89 -11.80 -43.52 19.77
N THR A 90 -11.32 -43.52 21.02
CA THR A 90 -11.58 -44.61 21.97
C THR A 90 -13.04 -44.64 22.43
N VAL A 91 -13.64 -43.47 22.66
CA VAL A 91 -14.98 -43.35 23.24
C VAL A 91 -16.08 -43.37 22.17
N PHE A 92 -15.84 -42.75 21.01
CA PHE A 92 -16.86 -42.48 19.99
C PHE A 92 -16.54 -43.08 18.62
N ASP A 93 -15.37 -43.71 18.44
CA ASP A 93 -14.90 -44.18 17.12
C ASP A 93 -14.96 -43.07 16.05
N SER A 94 -14.60 -41.84 16.45
CA SER A 94 -14.71 -40.62 15.62
C SER A 94 -13.53 -39.68 15.86
N PRO A 95 -13.07 -38.92 14.84
CA PRO A 95 -12.23 -37.76 15.09
C PRO A 95 -12.99 -36.73 15.93
N CYS A 96 -12.26 -35.86 16.63
CA CYS A 96 -12.81 -34.76 17.44
C CYS A 96 -12.82 -33.41 16.72
N TYR A 97 -12.00 -33.24 15.68
CA TYR A 97 -11.94 -32.06 14.84
C TYR A 97 -11.76 -32.44 13.37
N ARG A 98 -12.27 -31.61 12.45
CA ARG A 98 -12.18 -31.83 10.99
C ARG A 98 -10.91 -31.25 10.38
N SER A 99 -10.48 -30.08 10.86
CA SER A 99 -9.28 -29.38 10.41
C SER A 99 -8.42 -28.95 11.59
N CYS A 100 -7.09 -29.08 11.45
CA CYS A 100 -6.12 -28.72 12.49
C CYS A 100 -5.02 -27.84 11.90
N LEU A 101 -4.87 -26.62 12.42
CA LEU A 101 -3.74 -25.75 12.10
C LEU A 101 -2.75 -25.72 13.27
N SER A 102 -1.53 -26.14 12.99
CA SER A 102 -0.42 -26.13 13.93
C SER A 102 0.43 -24.87 13.70
N LEU A 103 0.45 -23.98 14.69
CA LEU A 103 1.15 -22.70 14.63
C LEU A 103 2.64 -22.86 14.95
N GLY A 104 3.46 -22.06 14.29
CA GLY A 104 4.87 -21.90 14.68
C GLY A 104 5.02 -21.16 16.01
N LEU A 105 6.19 -21.29 16.63
CA LEU A 105 6.47 -20.59 17.89
C LEU A 105 6.84 -19.12 17.65
N ILE A 106 6.49 -18.27 18.61
CA ILE A 106 6.95 -16.89 18.65
C ILE A 106 8.34 -16.84 19.31
N LEU A 107 9.29 -16.25 18.59
CA LEU A 107 10.68 -16.08 18.98
C LEU A 107 10.97 -14.59 19.17
N ASP A 108 12.06 -14.28 19.88
CA ASP A 108 12.58 -12.92 19.89
C ASP A 108 13.09 -12.49 18.49
N HIS A 109 13.39 -11.19 18.32
CA HIS A 109 13.92 -10.64 17.06
C HIS A 109 15.22 -11.32 16.56
N LYS A 110 15.95 -12.06 17.42
CA LYS A 110 17.15 -12.83 17.08
C LYS A 110 16.87 -14.31 16.80
N GLY A 111 15.60 -14.73 16.81
CA GLY A 111 15.19 -16.11 16.59
C GLY A 111 15.46 -17.03 17.79
N LYS A 112 15.58 -16.50 19.01
CA LYS A 112 15.69 -17.32 20.22
C LYS A 112 14.35 -17.45 20.91
N LYS A 113 14.08 -18.64 21.45
CA LYS A 113 12.92 -18.88 22.33
C LYS A 113 12.94 -17.89 23.49
N MET A 114 11.80 -17.23 23.70
CA MET A 114 11.61 -16.28 24.79
C MET A 114 11.52 -17.01 26.14
N SER A 115 12.21 -16.50 27.16
CA SER A 115 12.10 -17.02 28.54
C SER A 115 12.45 -15.97 29.59
N LYS A 116 11.85 -16.08 30.78
CA LYS A 116 12.12 -15.18 31.91
C LYS A 116 13.61 -15.18 32.27
N SER A 117 14.22 -16.36 32.25
CA SER A 117 15.65 -16.56 32.52
C SER A 117 16.59 -15.90 31.50
N ARG A 118 16.14 -15.68 30.26
CA ARG A 118 16.94 -15.03 29.20
C ARG A 118 16.70 -13.53 29.10
N GLY A 119 15.71 -13.00 29.85
CA GLY A 119 15.37 -11.57 29.83
C GLY A 119 14.90 -11.05 28.48
N ASN A 120 14.52 -11.93 27.55
CA ASN A 120 14.13 -11.59 26.18
C ASN A 120 12.62 -11.73 25.93
N ILE A 121 11.82 -11.68 26.99
CA ILE A 121 10.35 -11.71 26.88
C ILE A 121 9.87 -10.38 26.35
N VAL A 122 9.01 -10.44 25.33
CA VAL A 122 8.19 -9.31 24.92
C VAL A 122 6.86 -9.38 25.67
N ASN A 123 6.48 -8.31 26.34
CA ASN A 123 5.17 -8.20 26.99
C ASN A 123 4.14 -7.68 25.97
N PRO A 124 3.08 -8.44 25.65
CA PRO A 124 2.02 -7.96 24.76
C PRO A 124 1.34 -6.68 25.24
N GLY A 125 1.20 -6.48 26.56
CA GLY A 125 0.54 -5.31 27.14
C GLY A 125 1.18 -3.99 26.68
N ASP A 126 2.51 -3.92 26.70
CA ASP A 126 3.27 -2.72 26.28
C ASP A 126 2.99 -2.34 24.81
N HIS A 127 2.60 -3.32 23.99
CA HIS A 127 2.26 -3.12 22.58
C HIS A 127 0.78 -2.82 22.37
N PHE A 128 -0.11 -3.40 23.16
CA PHE A 128 -1.52 -3.01 23.17
C PHE A 128 -1.70 -1.55 23.57
N ASP A 129 -0.96 -1.07 24.57
CA ASP A 129 -1.07 0.32 25.03
C ASP A 129 -0.48 1.32 24.04
N ARG A 130 0.56 0.94 23.27
CA ARG A 130 1.27 1.86 22.38
C ARG A 130 0.80 1.82 20.93
N GLU A 131 0.59 0.63 20.38
CA GLU A 131 0.21 0.42 18.98
C GLU A 131 -1.27 -0.01 18.81
N GLY A 132 -1.91 -0.50 19.87
CA GLY A 132 -3.28 -1.00 19.83
C GLY A 132 -3.39 -2.49 19.47
N ALA A 133 -4.48 -3.12 19.90
CA ALA A 133 -4.72 -4.55 19.70
C ALA A 133 -4.76 -4.93 18.21
N ASP A 134 -5.38 -4.11 17.36
CA ASP A 134 -5.50 -4.37 15.93
C ASP A 134 -4.16 -4.39 15.22
N ALA A 135 -3.27 -3.43 15.52
CA ALA A 135 -1.94 -3.39 14.93
C ALA A 135 -1.14 -4.64 15.29
N VAL A 136 -1.22 -5.09 16.54
CA VAL A 136 -0.58 -6.33 17.00
C VAL A 136 -1.16 -7.54 16.27
N ARG A 137 -2.49 -7.69 16.21
CA ARG A 137 -3.15 -8.80 15.50
C ARG A 137 -2.78 -8.83 14.02
N TRP A 138 -2.82 -7.67 13.36
CA TRP A 138 -2.47 -7.52 11.95
C TRP A 138 -1.01 -7.89 11.70
N TYR A 139 -0.08 -7.38 12.50
CA TYR A 139 1.34 -7.72 12.40
C TYR A 139 1.59 -9.22 12.61
N MET A 140 0.95 -9.84 13.61
CA MET A 140 1.08 -11.27 13.85
C MET A 140 0.64 -12.13 12.65
N VAL A 141 -0.37 -11.66 11.90
CA VAL A 141 -0.82 -12.32 10.68
C VAL A 141 0.08 -12.00 9.49
N THR A 142 0.50 -10.75 9.30
CA THR A 142 1.27 -10.33 8.12
C THR A 142 2.75 -10.66 8.22
N ALA A 143 3.32 -10.88 9.40
CA ALA A 143 4.76 -11.12 9.57
C ALA A 143 5.23 -12.42 8.91
N GLY A 144 4.38 -13.45 8.83
CA GLY A 144 4.74 -14.73 8.25
C GLY A 144 3.58 -15.71 8.16
N ALA A 145 3.82 -16.85 7.51
CA ALA A 145 2.81 -17.91 7.47
C ALA A 145 2.53 -18.45 8.88
N PRO A 146 1.28 -18.82 9.22
CA PRO A 146 0.92 -19.24 10.58
C PRO A 146 1.74 -20.42 11.13
N TRP A 147 2.13 -21.36 10.27
CA TRP A 147 2.90 -22.56 10.63
C TRP A 147 4.42 -22.32 10.71
N ALA A 148 4.90 -21.13 10.35
CA ALA A 148 6.30 -20.77 10.44
C ALA A 148 6.62 -20.11 11.79
N GLU A 149 7.86 -20.25 12.26
CA GLU A 149 8.31 -19.52 13.44
C GLU A 149 8.26 -18.01 13.18
N LEU A 150 7.62 -17.27 14.09
CA LEU A 150 7.49 -15.82 14.00
C LEU A 150 8.58 -15.17 14.83
N ARG A 151 9.47 -14.41 14.20
CA ARG A 151 10.46 -13.57 14.90
C ARG A 151 9.82 -12.23 15.19
N PHE A 152 9.44 -11.99 16.44
CA PHE A 152 8.75 -10.77 16.80
C PHE A 152 9.71 -9.57 16.75
N ASP A 153 9.39 -8.58 15.92
CA ASP A 153 10.10 -7.31 15.81
C ASP A 153 9.17 -6.14 16.11
N ALA A 154 9.41 -5.49 17.25
CA ALA A 154 8.70 -4.30 17.69
C ALA A 154 8.82 -3.13 16.70
N LYS A 155 9.91 -3.05 15.93
CA LYS A 155 10.06 -2.03 14.90
C LYS A 155 9.15 -2.31 13.71
N GLY A 156 9.16 -3.54 13.20
CA GLY A 156 8.24 -3.99 12.16
C GLY A 156 6.77 -3.74 12.50
N LEU A 157 6.34 -4.01 13.74
CA LEU A 157 4.99 -3.69 14.20
C LEU A 157 4.65 -2.19 14.07
N ARG A 158 5.56 -1.30 14.47
CA ARG A 158 5.35 0.16 14.34
C ARG A 158 5.31 0.61 12.88
N GLU A 159 6.14 0.00 12.04
CA GLU A 159 6.13 0.26 10.60
C GLU A 159 4.80 -0.17 9.98
N THR A 160 4.26 -1.34 10.35
CA THR A 160 2.92 -1.81 9.95
C THR A 160 1.82 -0.86 10.42
N PHE A 161 1.84 -0.44 11.70
CA PHE A 161 0.89 0.55 12.23
C PHE A 161 0.92 1.86 11.41
N ALA A 162 2.11 2.41 11.20
CA ALA A 162 2.26 3.68 10.50
C ALA A 162 1.89 3.59 9.02
N ARG A 163 2.24 2.48 8.35
CA ARG A 163 2.02 2.31 6.92
C ARG A 163 0.56 1.99 6.59
N PHE A 164 -0.08 1.09 7.33
CA PHE A 164 -1.43 0.63 7.03
C PHE A 164 -2.50 1.40 7.81
N PHE A 165 -2.47 1.33 9.13
CA PHE A 165 -3.54 1.86 9.99
C PHE A 165 -3.67 3.39 9.90
N LEU A 166 -2.55 4.12 9.97
CA LEU A 166 -2.61 5.58 9.81
C LEU A 166 -3.07 5.98 8.40
N THR A 167 -2.66 5.24 7.36
CA THR A 167 -3.08 5.51 5.98
C THR A 167 -4.58 5.28 5.80
N LEU A 168 -5.11 4.16 6.31
CA LEU A 168 -6.54 3.87 6.28
C LEU A 168 -7.34 4.91 7.07
N TRP A 169 -6.88 5.27 8.28
CA TRP A 169 -7.53 6.31 9.09
C TRP A 169 -7.56 7.66 8.39
N ASN A 170 -6.43 8.10 7.82
CA ASN A 170 -6.35 9.37 7.09
C ASN A 170 -7.22 9.35 5.83
N THR A 171 -7.33 8.21 5.15
CA THR A 171 -8.20 8.04 3.98
C THR A 171 -9.68 8.11 4.37
N TYR A 172 -10.06 7.43 5.46
CA TYR A 172 -11.40 7.53 6.04
C TYR A 172 -11.73 8.97 6.45
N ARG A 173 -10.84 9.64 7.18
CA ARG A 173 -11.03 11.04 7.59
C ARG A 173 -11.19 11.97 6.41
N PHE A 174 -10.33 11.83 5.40
CA PHE A 174 -10.47 12.56 4.15
C PHE A 174 -11.87 12.38 3.53
N HIS A 175 -12.37 11.15 3.41
CA HIS A 175 -13.73 10.93 2.90
C HIS A 175 -14.79 11.54 3.82
N ALA A 176 -14.75 11.27 5.12
CA ALA A 176 -15.75 11.70 6.09
C ALA A 176 -15.86 13.23 6.19
N ASP A 177 -14.74 13.95 6.19
CA ASP A 177 -14.72 15.41 6.30
C ASP A 177 -15.36 16.06 5.07
N TYR A 178 -15.02 15.60 3.86
CA TYR A 178 -15.63 16.11 2.62
C TYR A 178 -17.10 15.65 2.48
N ALA A 179 -17.42 14.43 2.86
CA ALA A 179 -18.79 13.91 2.84
C ALA A 179 -19.72 14.73 3.74
N ALA A 180 -19.25 15.14 4.93
CA ALA A 180 -20.00 16.00 5.84
C ALA A 180 -20.21 17.42 5.27
N LEU A 181 -19.21 17.98 4.58
CA LEU A 181 -19.34 19.28 3.90
C LEU A 181 -20.33 19.26 2.74
N ASP A 182 -20.47 18.10 2.09
CA ASP A 182 -21.29 17.89 0.89
C ASP A 182 -22.73 17.42 1.19
N ASP A 183 -23.07 17.17 2.46
CA ASP A 183 -24.31 16.48 2.87
C ASP A 183 -24.51 15.16 2.11
N PHE A 184 -23.42 14.39 1.99
CA PHE A 184 -23.38 13.16 1.21
C PHE A 184 -24.25 12.06 1.82
N ASP A 185 -25.14 11.51 1.00
CA ASP A 185 -25.99 10.37 1.33
C ASP A 185 -25.55 9.11 0.55
N PRO A 186 -25.01 8.08 1.23
CA PRO A 186 -24.56 6.84 0.59
C PRO A 186 -25.70 5.99 0.02
N ASP A 187 -26.96 6.22 0.42
CA ASP A 187 -28.11 5.45 -0.05
C ASP A 187 -28.68 5.99 -1.39
N THR A 188 -28.14 7.11 -1.89
CA THR A 188 -28.51 7.67 -3.20
C THR A 188 -27.91 6.87 -4.36
N GLU A 189 -28.55 6.90 -5.52
CA GLU A 189 -27.99 6.24 -6.70
C GLU A 189 -26.70 6.95 -7.16
N PRO A 190 -25.59 6.20 -7.37
CA PRO A 190 -24.34 6.80 -7.79
C PRO A 190 -24.48 7.38 -9.21
N PRO A 191 -24.01 8.61 -9.46
CA PRO A 191 -23.92 9.15 -10.81
C PRO A 191 -22.94 8.36 -11.71
N PRO A 192 -22.88 8.66 -13.03
CA PRO A 192 -21.93 8.02 -13.93
C PRO A 192 -20.48 8.14 -13.46
N LEU A 193 -19.83 6.98 -13.33
CA LEU A 193 -18.48 6.87 -12.78
C LEU A 193 -17.41 7.32 -13.78
N ALA A 194 -16.45 8.10 -13.31
CA ALA A 194 -15.26 8.44 -14.09
C ALA A 194 -14.39 7.18 -14.33
N PRO A 195 -13.53 7.15 -15.36
CA PRO A 195 -12.64 6.01 -15.61
C PRO A 195 -11.77 5.62 -14.40
N LEU A 196 -11.35 6.61 -13.59
CA LEU A 196 -10.58 6.36 -12.38
C LEU A 196 -11.41 5.66 -11.28
N ASP A 197 -12.70 5.99 -11.15
CA ASP A 197 -13.62 5.36 -10.20
C ASP A 197 -13.92 3.91 -10.60
N ARG A 198 -14.25 3.70 -11.88
CA ARG A 198 -14.48 2.37 -12.47
C ARG A 198 -13.27 1.47 -12.27
N TRP A 199 -12.06 2.01 -12.50
CA TRP A 199 -10.81 1.29 -12.25
C TRP A 199 -10.67 0.90 -10.77
N ALA A 200 -10.91 1.82 -9.84
CA ALA A 200 -10.75 1.55 -8.42
C ALA A 200 -11.74 0.49 -7.91
N LEU A 201 -12.99 0.50 -8.37
CA LEU A 201 -13.99 -0.51 -8.06
C LEU A 201 -13.67 -1.87 -8.70
N SER A 202 -13.17 -1.89 -9.94
CA SER A 202 -12.70 -3.12 -10.59
C SER A 202 -11.54 -3.75 -9.80
N ARG A 203 -10.57 -2.93 -9.39
CA ARG A 203 -9.46 -3.36 -8.55
C ARG A 203 -9.93 -3.87 -7.18
N LEU A 204 -10.90 -3.20 -6.55
CA LEU A 204 -11.52 -3.68 -5.31
C LEU A 204 -12.12 -5.08 -5.52
N SER A 205 -12.86 -5.30 -6.60
CA SER A 205 -13.45 -6.60 -6.90
C SER A 205 -12.39 -7.70 -7.04
N ALA A 206 -11.30 -7.42 -7.76
CA ALA A 206 -10.16 -8.33 -7.87
C ALA A 206 -9.53 -8.65 -6.50
N VAL A 207 -9.40 -7.65 -5.62
CA VAL A 207 -8.89 -7.83 -4.26
C VAL A 207 -9.85 -8.66 -3.41
N VAL A 208 -11.17 -8.44 -3.50
CA VAL A 208 -12.16 -9.27 -2.80
C VAL A 208 -12.07 -10.73 -3.23
N GLU A 209 -11.99 -10.99 -4.53
CA GLU A 209 -11.85 -12.33 -5.10
C GLU A 209 -10.58 -13.03 -4.58
N GLU A 210 -9.42 -12.39 -4.73
CA GLU A 210 -8.13 -12.97 -4.32
C GLU A 210 -7.99 -13.10 -2.80
N TYR A 211 -8.43 -12.09 -2.03
CA TYR A 211 -8.42 -12.12 -0.57
C TYR A 211 -9.26 -13.28 -0.04
N THR A 212 -10.47 -13.46 -0.57
CA THR A 212 -11.38 -14.56 -0.19
C THR A 212 -10.73 -15.91 -0.47
N ALA A 213 -10.19 -16.11 -1.67
CA ALA A 213 -9.51 -17.35 -2.04
C ALA A 213 -8.30 -17.65 -1.14
N LEU A 214 -7.52 -16.62 -0.77
CA LEU A 214 -6.38 -16.76 0.15
C LEU A 214 -6.84 -17.09 1.57
N PHE A 215 -7.97 -16.54 2.03
CA PHE A 215 -8.56 -16.83 3.34
C PHE A 215 -9.03 -18.28 3.44
N GLU A 216 -9.75 -18.78 2.43
CA GLU A 216 -10.19 -20.17 2.32
C GLU A 216 -9.01 -21.17 2.30
N GLN A 217 -7.86 -20.73 1.77
CA GLN A 217 -6.62 -21.52 1.74
C GLN A 217 -5.73 -21.32 3.00
N TRP A 218 -6.23 -20.64 4.03
CA TRP A 218 -5.49 -20.36 5.27
C TRP A 218 -4.20 -19.56 5.04
N ARG A 219 -4.14 -18.79 3.93
CA ARG A 219 -3.03 -17.92 3.53
C ARG A 219 -3.25 -16.49 4.03
N PHE A 220 -3.67 -16.35 5.29
CA PHE A 220 -4.02 -15.06 5.92
C PHE A 220 -2.94 -13.99 5.78
N HIS A 221 -1.67 -14.39 5.92
CA HIS A 221 -0.51 -13.51 5.75
C HIS A 221 -0.41 -12.87 4.37
N ARG A 222 -0.81 -13.58 3.30
CA ARG A 222 -0.84 -13.03 1.94
C ARG A 222 -2.08 -12.17 1.72
N ALA A 223 -3.24 -12.64 2.20
CA ALA A 223 -4.49 -11.90 2.10
C ALA A 223 -4.37 -10.51 2.76
N ALA A 224 -3.86 -10.46 3.99
CA ALA A 224 -3.66 -9.21 4.71
C ALA A 224 -2.64 -8.28 4.03
N ARG A 225 -1.54 -8.81 3.48
CA ARG A 225 -0.58 -8.00 2.70
C ARG A 225 -1.19 -7.45 1.41
N LEU A 226 -1.98 -8.25 0.70
CA LEU A 226 -2.72 -7.81 -0.48
C LEU A 226 -3.67 -6.65 -0.15
N LEU A 227 -4.42 -6.74 0.95
CA LEU A 227 -5.31 -5.67 1.37
C LEU A 227 -4.54 -4.42 1.81
N GLU A 228 -3.40 -4.59 2.48
CA GLU A 228 -2.51 -3.49 2.84
C GLU A 228 -1.96 -2.77 1.60
N GLU A 229 -1.46 -3.50 0.61
CA GLU A 229 -0.99 -2.97 -0.67
C GLU A 229 -2.12 -2.23 -1.40
N PHE A 230 -3.31 -2.79 -1.47
CA PHE A 230 -4.47 -2.12 -2.06
C PHE A 230 -4.80 -0.79 -1.38
N VAL A 231 -4.90 -0.76 -0.05
CA VAL A 231 -5.24 0.47 0.68
C VAL A 231 -4.15 1.53 0.52
N VAL A 232 -2.87 1.13 0.61
CA VAL A 232 -1.75 2.06 0.58
C VAL A 232 -1.48 2.55 -0.84
N ASP A 233 -1.32 1.63 -1.79
CA ASP A 233 -0.85 1.96 -3.13
C ASP A 233 -1.98 2.32 -4.09
N ASP A 234 -3.09 1.58 -4.05
CA ASP A 234 -4.21 1.81 -4.96
C ASP A 234 -5.16 2.90 -4.47
N VAL A 235 -5.59 2.83 -3.21
CA VAL A 235 -6.56 3.77 -2.66
C VAL A 235 -5.87 5.08 -2.27
N SER A 236 -4.92 5.06 -1.33
CA SER A 236 -4.32 6.29 -0.81
C SER A 236 -3.36 6.97 -1.80
N ASN A 237 -2.31 6.27 -2.25
CA ASN A 237 -1.23 6.85 -3.04
C ASN A 237 -1.65 7.17 -4.48
N TRP A 238 -2.68 6.52 -5.00
CA TRP A 238 -3.18 6.77 -6.35
C TRP A 238 -4.56 7.39 -6.33
N TYR A 239 -5.61 6.63 -6.04
CA TYR A 239 -7.00 7.07 -6.22
C TYR A 239 -7.30 8.37 -5.47
N VAL A 240 -7.12 8.40 -4.15
CA VAL A 240 -7.35 9.58 -3.30
C VAL A 240 -6.49 10.75 -3.76
N ARG A 241 -5.19 10.53 -3.98
CA ARG A 241 -4.27 11.59 -4.42
C ARG A 241 -4.72 12.22 -5.75
N ARG A 242 -5.22 11.42 -6.69
CA ARG A 242 -5.71 11.88 -7.98
C ARG A 242 -7.13 12.46 -7.93
N SER A 243 -7.91 12.10 -6.91
CA SER A 243 -9.28 12.58 -6.74
C SER A 243 -9.41 13.82 -5.85
N ARG A 244 -8.36 14.27 -5.14
CA ARG A 244 -8.44 15.45 -4.22
C ARG A 244 -9.09 16.69 -4.84
N ARG A 245 -8.76 17.00 -6.09
CA ARG A 245 -9.29 18.18 -6.80
C ARG A 245 -10.78 18.07 -7.07
N ARG A 246 -11.29 16.85 -7.28
CA ARG A 246 -12.71 16.58 -7.54
C ARG A 246 -13.57 16.94 -6.33
N LEU A 247 -13.01 16.77 -5.12
CA LEU A 247 -13.70 17.10 -3.86
C LEU A 247 -13.48 18.55 -3.38
N TRP A 248 -12.54 19.30 -3.98
CA TRP A 248 -12.18 20.65 -3.51
C TRP A 248 -13.18 21.74 -3.88
N SER A 249 -13.95 21.56 -4.97
CA SER A 249 -14.92 22.55 -5.44
C SER A 249 -16.09 22.69 -4.47
N ASP A 250 -16.44 23.92 -4.11
CA ASP A 250 -17.63 24.22 -3.29
C ASP A 250 -18.93 23.98 -4.07
N ALA A 251 -18.88 24.01 -5.42
CA ALA A 251 -20.05 23.73 -6.24
C ALA A 251 -20.33 22.22 -6.33
N PRO A 252 -21.58 21.77 -6.14
CA PRO A 252 -21.95 20.36 -6.32
C PRO A 252 -21.78 19.96 -7.79
N SER A 253 -21.31 18.73 -8.02
CA SER A 253 -21.18 18.14 -9.35
C SER A 253 -21.39 16.64 -9.30
N GLU A 254 -21.89 16.05 -10.38
CA GLU A 254 -22.05 14.59 -10.50
C GLU A 254 -20.72 13.85 -10.29
N ASP A 255 -19.62 14.42 -10.79
CA ASP A 255 -18.28 13.86 -10.62
C ASP A 255 -17.82 13.83 -9.15
N LYS A 256 -18.15 14.87 -8.37
CA LYS A 256 -17.87 14.94 -6.93
C LYS A 256 -18.65 13.84 -6.18
N THR A 257 -19.93 13.74 -6.45
CA THR A 257 -20.82 12.73 -5.82
C THR A 257 -20.41 11.30 -6.21
N ALA A 258 -20.05 11.05 -7.47
CA ALA A 258 -19.52 9.76 -7.92
C ALA A 258 -18.21 9.37 -7.20
N CYS A 259 -17.33 10.34 -6.96
CA CYS A 259 -16.10 10.12 -6.19
C CYS A 259 -16.41 9.76 -4.72
N GLN A 260 -17.37 10.43 -4.08
CA GLN A 260 -17.78 10.12 -2.70
C GLN A 260 -18.36 8.70 -2.59
N HIS A 261 -19.27 8.31 -3.50
CA HIS A 261 -19.80 6.96 -3.59
C HIS A 261 -18.72 5.89 -3.74
N THR A 262 -17.73 6.17 -4.57
CA THR A 262 -16.60 5.26 -4.78
C THR A 262 -15.76 5.13 -3.50
N LEU A 263 -15.37 6.23 -2.86
CA LEU A 263 -14.61 6.19 -1.59
C LEU A 263 -15.37 5.46 -0.49
N HIS A 264 -16.67 5.73 -0.35
CA HIS A 264 -17.54 5.05 0.61
C HIS A 264 -17.51 3.54 0.40
N THR A 265 -17.74 3.08 -0.84
CA THR A 265 -17.75 1.66 -1.22
C THR A 265 -16.40 0.99 -0.96
N LEU A 266 -15.30 1.65 -1.32
CA LEU A 266 -13.94 1.18 -1.07
C LEU A 266 -13.70 0.97 0.43
N LEU A 267 -13.97 1.99 1.25
CA LEU A 267 -13.72 1.97 2.69
C LEU A 267 -14.60 0.94 3.41
N ALA A 268 -15.90 0.90 3.12
CA ALA A 268 -16.83 -0.06 3.73
C ALA A 268 -16.43 -1.51 3.42
N THR A 269 -16.00 -1.79 2.19
CA THR A 269 -15.56 -3.13 1.79
C THR A 269 -14.22 -3.51 2.39
N VAL A 270 -13.26 -2.58 2.45
CA VAL A 270 -11.99 -2.77 3.16
C VAL A 270 -12.23 -3.12 4.63
N CYS A 271 -13.16 -2.43 5.31
CA CYS A 271 -13.48 -2.73 6.70
C CYS A 271 -14.03 -4.15 6.87
N ARG A 272 -14.93 -4.60 5.98
CA ARG A 272 -15.46 -5.98 6.02
C ARG A 272 -14.37 -7.04 5.84
N LEU A 273 -13.44 -6.85 4.91
CA LEU A 273 -12.30 -7.75 4.71
C LEU A 273 -11.30 -7.72 5.89
N MET A 274 -11.12 -6.56 6.52
CA MET A 274 -10.19 -6.35 7.62
C MET A 274 -10.70 -6.93 8.96
N ALA A 275 -12.03 -6.96 9.16
CA ALA A 275 -12.68 -7.25 10.44
C ALA A 275 -12.26 -8.57 11.13
N PRO A 276 -12.04 -9.71 10.44
CA PRO A 276 -11.60 -10.94 11.11
C PRO A 276 -10.23 -10.81 11.80
N ILE A 277 -9.36 -9.93 11.29
CA ILE A 277 -7.99 -9.77 11.79
C ILE A 277 -7.90 -8.58 12.74
N ALA A 278 -8.45 -7.42 12.36
CA ALA A 278 -8.33 -6.16 13.09
C ALA A 278 -9.72 -5.56 13.38
N PRO A 279 -10.44 -6.12 14.36
CA PRO A 279 -11.87 -5.87 14.56
C PRO A 279 -12.24 -4.45 14.99
N TYR A 280 -11.40 -3.76 15.78
CA TYR A 280 -11.84 -2.53 16.45
C TYR A 280 -11.91 -1.33 15.50
N MET A 281 -10.85 -1.08 14.74
CA MET A 281 -10.80 0.04 13.80
C MET A 281 -11.73 -0.20 12.60
N SER A 282 -11.81 -1.45 12.11
CA SER A 282 -12.77 -1.78 11.05
C SER A 282 -14.21 -1.54 11.50
N ASP A 283 -14.56 -1.91 12.74
CA ASP A 283 -15.91 -1.71 13.27
C ASP A 283 -16.22 -0.23 13.47
N HIS A 284 -15.27 0.54 14.03
CA HIS A 284 -15.44 1.98 14.21
C HIS A 284 -15.69 2.70 12.87
N ILE A 285 -14.86 2.43 11.86
CA ILE A 285 -14.99 3.06 10.53
C ILE A 285 -16.29 2.60 9.87
N HIS A 286 -16.56 1.30 9.86
CA HIS A 286 -17.77 0.77 9.22
C HIS A 286 -19.05 1.28 9.90
N HIS A 287 -19.08 1.37 11.23
CA HIS A 287 -20.23 1.93 11.94
C HIS A 287 -20.47 3.38 11.58
N ALA A 288 -19.40 4.18 11.44
CA ALA A 288 -19.52 5.57 11.01
C ALA A 288 -19.99 5.73 9.56
N LEU A 289 -19.70 4.76 8.68
CA LEU A 289 -20.11 4.79 7.27
C LEU A 289 -21.51 4.20 7.05
N ALA A 290 -21.78 3.02 7.61
CA ALA A 290 -22.96 2.20 7.31
C ALA A 290 -23.95 2.08 8.49
N GLY A 291 -23.73 2.81 9.59
CA GLY A 291 -24.63 2.85 10.76
C GLY A 291 -24.73 1.53 11.55
N SER A 292 -23.91 0.53 11.24
CA SER A 292 -23.99 -0.81 11.83
C SER A 292 -22.60 -1.44 12.03
N SER A 293 -22.52 -2.39 12.98
CA SER A 293 -21.27 -3.10 13.25
C SER A 293 -20.85 -3.94 12.05
N VAL A 294 -19.56 -3.89 11.70
CA VAL A 294 -18.98 -4.70 10.62
C VAL A 294 -19.07 -6.19 10.91
N HIS A 295 -19.12 -6.58 12.19
CA HIS A 295 -19.16 -7.97 12.62
C HIS A 295 -20.52 -8.66 12.37
N LEU A 296 -21.53 -7.88 12.00
CA LEU A 296 -22.85 -8.36 11.58
C LEU A 296 -23.06 -8.24 10.07
N ALA A 297 -22.08 -7.70 9.35
CA ALA A 297 -22.16 -7.53 7.90
C ALA A 297 -21.81 -8.83 7.18
N ASP A 298 -22.47 -9.05 6.04
CA ASP A 298 -22.15 -10.16 5.15
C ASP A 298 -20.73 -10.01 4.57
N TRP A 299 -20.07 -11.16 4.36
CA TRP A 299 -18.80 -11.20 3.64
C TRP A 299 -18.97 -10.58 2.23
N PRO A 300 -18.07 -9.69 1.79
CA PRO A 300 -18.24 -9.04 0.50
C PRO A 300 -18.07 -10.03 -0.65
N ALA A 301 -18.98 -9.98 -1.61
CA ALA A 301 -18.85 -10.71 -2.88
C ALA A 301 -18.13 -9.85 -3.92
N PRO A 302 -17.30 -10.44 -4.81
CA PRO A 302 -16.70 -9.71 -5.91
C PRO A 302 -17.78 -9.23 -6.90
N ALA A 303 -17.63 -7.99 -7.36
CA ALA A 303 -18.47 -7.39 -8.40
C ALA A 303 -17.89 -7.64 -9.81
N GLU A 304 -18.55 -7.14 -10.85
CA GLU A 304 -18.02 -7.20 -12.22
C GLU A 304 -16.68 -6.45 -12.33
N ARG A 305 -15.74 -7.04 -13.11
CA ARG A 305 -14.40 -6.49 -13.33
C ARG A 305 -14.24 -6.00 -14.76
N ASP A 306 -13.59 -4.85 -14.92
CA ASP A 306 -13.11 -4.32 -16.19
C ASP A 306 -11.59 -4.56 -16.29
N VAL A 307 -11.21 -5.78 -16.66
CA VAL A 307 -9.80 -6.22 -16.74
C VAL A 307 -8.99 -5.36 -17.74
N ALA A 308 -9.61 -4.94 -18.84
CA ALA A 308 -8.95 -4.08 -19.82
C ALA A 308 -8.59 -2.72 -19.21
N LEU A 309 -9.49 -2.13 -18.41
CA LEU A 309 -9.23 -0.90 -17.68
C LEU A 309 -8.15 -1.05 -16.60
N GLU A 310 -8.09 -2.21 -15.93
CA GLU A 310 -7.01 -2.56 -15.00
C GLU A 310 -5.65 -2.56 -15.71
N GLU A 311 -5.53 -3.20 -16.88
CA GLU A 311 -4.32 -3.24 -17.69
C GLU A 311 -3.92 -1.86 -18.22
N GLN A 312 -4.88 -1.06 -18.68
CA GLN A 312 -4.64 0.33 -19.09
C GLN A 312 -4.07 1.16 -17.94
N MET A 313 -4.64 1.05 -16.74
CA MET A 313 -4.13 1.79 -15.58
C MET A 313 -2.75 1.30 -15.13
N ALA A 314 -2.48 -0.01 -15.23
CA ALA A 314 -1.14 -0.54 -14.96
C ALA A 314 -0.09 0.11 -15.89
N LEU A 315 -0.40 0.24 -17.18
CA LEU A 315 0.44 0.97 -18.14
C LEU A 315 0.59 2.45 -17.75
N VAL A 316 -0.50 3.14 -17.41
CA VAL A 316 -0.47 4.55 -16.98
C VAL A 316 0.45 4.74 -15.78
N ARG A 317 0.40 3.86 -14.78
CA ARG A 317 1.27 3.92 -13.61
C ARG A 317 2.73 3.65 -13.95
N ALA A 318 3.00 2.67 -14.80
CA ALA A 318 4.34 2.38 -15.28
C ALA A 318 4.95 3.57 -16.04
N LEU A 319 4.15 4.22 -16.91
CA LEU A 319 4.56 5.44 -17.61
C LEU A 319 4.79 6.60 -16.63
N ALA A 320 3.95 6.76 -15.62
CA ALA A 320 4.12 7.77 -14.58
C ALA A 320 5.45 7.58 -13.82
N GLU A 321 5.76 6.35 -13.43
CA GLU A 321 7.02 6.02 -12.76
C GLU A 321 8.23 6.24 -13.68
N ALA A 322 8.16 5.78 -14.93
CA ALA A 322 9.20 5.98 -15.93
C ALA A 322 9.47 7.47 -16.17
N GLY A 323 8.43 8.27 -16.33
CA GLY A 323 8.59 9.71 -16.53
C GLY A 323 9.13 10.43 -15.30
N ARG A 324 8.76 10.03 -14.08
CA ARG A 324 9.40 10.55 -12.86
C ARG A 324 10.90 10.26 -12.83
N ARG A 325 11.31 9.05 -13.22
CA ARG A 325 12.72 8.66 -13.31
C ARG A 325 13.46 9.49 -14.38
N VAL A 326 12.92 9.59 -15.59
CA VAL A 326 13.48 10.40 -16.69
C VAL A 326 13.70 11.85 -16.26
N ARG A 327 12.71 12.44 -15.56
CA ARG A 327 12.83 13.80 -15.03
C ARG A 327 13.94 13.91 -14.01
N ALA A 328 14.07 12.95 -13.10
CA ALA A 328 15.11 12.96 -12.07
C ALA A 328 16.51 12.83 -12.68
N GLU A 329 16.70 11.90 -13.62
CA GLU A 329 17.96 11.69 -14.35
C GLU A 329 18.35 12.92 -15.17
N SER A 330 17.37 13.60 -15.76
CA SER A 330 17.56 14.86 -16.51
C SER A 330 17.62 16.10 -15.62
N GLN A 331 17.72 15.94 -14.29
CA GLN A 331 17.73 17.02 -13.28
C GLN A 331 16.56 18.01 -13.37
N ARG A 332 15.43 17.58 -13.95
CA ARG A 332 14.19 18.35 -14.01
C ARG A 332 13.50 18.27 -12.65
N ARG A 333 13.54 19.38 -11.91
CA ARG A 333 12.85 19.51 -10.61
C ARG A 333 11.39 19.08 -10.71
N GLN A 334 10.88 18.43 -9.67
CA GLN A 334 9.53 17.85 -9.67
C GLN A 334 8.43 18.86 -10.01
N ARG A 335 8.53 20.11 -9.53
CA ARG A 335 7.48 21.13 -9.72
C ARG A 335 7.60 21.96 -10.98
N LEU A 336 8.75 21.92 -11.66
CA LEU A 336 8.96 22.63 -12.93
C LEU A 336 8.30 21.85 -14.09
N PRO A 337 7.14 22.27 -14.62
CA PRO A 337 6.42 21.51 -15.65
C PRO A 337 7.26 21.30 -16.90
N CYS A 338 7.06 20.19 -17.62
CA CYS A 338 7.50 20.06 -19.02
C CYS A 338 6.39 20.59 -19.93
N ARG A 339 6.76 21.20 -21.08
CA ARG A 339 5.75 21.72 -22.01
C ARG A 339 4.95 20.59 -22.64
N ALA A 340 5.66 19.60 -23.16
CA ALA A 340 5.06 18.52 -23.90
C ALA A 340 5.67 17.17 -23.52
N GLY A 341 4.89 16.13 -23.71
CA GLY A 341 5.30 14.75 -23.62
C GLY A 341 4.57 13.94 -24.68
N TRP A 342 5.17 12.79 -25.03
CA TRP A 342 4.65 11.90 -26.04
C TRP A 342 4.71 10.46 -25.58
N ILE A 343 3.61 9.75 -25.78
CA ILE A 343 3.53 8.29 -25.64
C ILE A 343 3.75 7.71 -27.04
N VAL A 344 4.67 6.76 -27.15
CA VAL A 344 5.03 6.12 -28.41
C VAL A 344 4.78 4.62 -28.30
N GLY A 345 3.83 4.13 -29.10
CA GLY A 345 3.37 2.75 -29.09
C GLY A 345 2.38 2.42 -27.96
N GLY A 346 1.98 1.16 -27.86
CA GLY A 346 1.08 0.66 -26.82
C GLY A 346 -0.42 0.71 -27.15
N PRO A 347 -1.27 0.20 -26.24
CA PRO A 347 -2.72 0.30 -26.33
C PRO A 347 -3.20 1.75 -26.15
N ASP A 348 -4.43 2.03 -26.60
CA ASP A 348 -5.05 3.35 -26.40
C ASP A 348 -5.38 3.57 -24.92
N ILE A 349 -4.82 4.65 -24.35
CA ILE A 349 -5.06 5.12 -22.99
C ILE A 349 -5.50 6.60 -22.97
N ALA A 350 -6.12 7.08 -24.07
CA ALA A 350 -6.53 8.47 -24.25
C ALA A 350 -7.31 9.04 -23.05
N HIS A 351 -8.20 8.24 -22.46
CA HIS A 351 -9.02 8.62 -21.29
C HIS A 351 -8.17 8.99 -20.04
N PHE A 352 -6.92 8.51 -19.98
CA PHE A 352 -5.99 8.77 -18.87
C PHE A 352 -4.91 9.79 -19.21
N HIS A 353 -4.89 10.37 -20.41
CA HIS A 353 -3.86 11.34 -20.79
C HIS A 353 -3.81 12.55 -19.87
N SER A 354 -4.96 13.13 -19.51
CA SER A 354 -5.04 14.25 -18.57
C SER A 354 -4.48 13.87 -17.20
N LEU A 355 -4.88 12.70 -16.69
CA LEU A 355 -4.39 12.16 -15.42
C LEU A 355 -2.86 11.98 -15.45
N LEU A 356 -2.34 11.33 -16.49
CA LEU A 356 -0.92 11.06 -16.65
C LEU A 356 -0.10 12.35 -16.87
N ALA A 357 -0.62 13.31 -17.64
CA ALA A 357 0.01 14.62 -17.86
C ALA A 357 0.16 15.38 -16.54
N GLU A 358 -0.90 15.46 -15.74
CA GLU A 358 -0.85 16.05 -14.40
C GLU A 358 0.15 15.30 -13.48
N GLU A 359 0.18 13.96 -13.55
CA GLU A 359 1.08 13.13 -12.73
C GLU A 359 2.55 13.33 -13.08
N LEU A 360 2.85 13.43 -14.37
CA LEU A 360 4.19 13.68 -14.90
C LEU A 360 4.57 15.16 -14.85
N ASN A 361 3.62 16.02 -14.49
CA ASN A 361 3.75 17.45 -14.53
C ASN A 361 4.15 17.96 -15.93
N VAL A 362 3.29 17.67 -16.91
CA VAL A 362 3.43 18.00 -18.33
C VAL A 362 2.19 18.77 -18.79
N GLU A 363 2.32 19.84 -19.57
CA GLU A 363 1.15 20.62 -20.01
C GLU A 363 0.33 19.92 -21.09
N SER A 364 1.00 19.22 -22.01
CA SER A 364 0.36 18.46 -23.08
C SER A 364 0.99 17.08 -23.23
N LEU A 365 0.17 16.03 -23.18
CA LEU A 365 0.59 14.65 -23.43
C LEU A 365 -0.19 14.09 -24.62
N THR A 366 0.52 13.70 -25.68
CA THR A 366 -0.09 13.18 -26.92
C THR A 366 0.54 11.86 -27.36
N VAL A 367 -0.08 11.18 -28.33
CA VAL A 367 0.51 9.98 -28.94
C VAL A 367 1.36 10.39 -30.14
N GLU A 368 2.56 9.82 -30.27
CA GLU A 368 3.39 9.94 -31.45
C GLU A 368 3.71 8.55 -32.02
N PRO A 369 3.45 8.27 -33.31
CA PRO A 369 3.69 6.96 -33.90
C PRO A 369 5.17 6.59 -34.06
N LYS A 370 6.09 7.56 -34.14
CA LYS A 370 7.49 7.29 -34.50
C LYS A 370 8.47 7.83 -33.46
N LEU A 371 9.13 6.92 -32.73
CA LEU A 371 10.19 7.27 -31.78
C LEU A 371 11.38 7.98 -32.46
N LYS A 372 11.65 7.65 -33.73
CA LYS A 372 12.73 8.24 -34.55
C LYS A 372 12.70 9.78 -34.58
N LYS A 373 11.54 10.41 -34.37
CA LYS A 373 11.40 11.87 -34.31
C LYS A 373 12.19 12.50 -33.16
N PHE A 374 12.34 11.78 -32.04
CA PHE A 374 12.99 12.28 -30.83
C PHE A 374 14.41 11.74 -30.66
N GLN A 375 14.85 10.86 -31.55
CA GLN A 375 16.16 10.25 -31.51
C GLN A 375 17.05 10.81 -32.62
N GLN A 376 18.35 10.76 -32.38
CA GLN A 376 19.39 10.97 -33.38
C GLN A 376 20.40 9.84 -33.26
N VAL A 377 21.11 9.60 -34.35
CA VAL A 377 22.28 8.73 -34.31
C VAL A 377 23.41 9.47 -33.59
N GLU A 378 24.14 8.74 -32.75
CA GLU A 378 25.41 9.16 -32.19
C GLU A 378 26.43 8.06 -32.47
N LEU A 379 27.54 8.44 -33.10
CA LEU A 379 28.65 7.55 -33.37
C LEU A 379 29.72 7.79 -32.30
N ARG A 380 29.91 6.83 -31.39
CA ARG A 380 30.94 6.93 -30.34
C ARG A 380 32.17 6.10 -30.71
N PRO A 381 33.39 6.65 -30.56
CA PRO A 381 34.59 5.88 -30.87
C PRO A 381 34.77 4.75 -29.86
N ASN A 382 34.99 3.53 -30.35
CA ASN A 382 35.44 2.43 -29.51
C ASN A 382 36.95 2.60 -29.28
N PHE A 383 37.31 3.14 -28.10
CA PHE A 383 38.70 3.48 -27.79
C PHE A 383 39.66 2.29 -27.84
N GLY A 384 39.17 1.05 -27.70
CA GLY A 384 40.02 -0.15 -27.77
C GLY A 384 40.45 -0.46 -29.21
N THR A 385 39.47 -0.69 -30.09
CA THR A 385 39.68 -1.07 -31.49
C THR A 385 40.19 0.10 -32.33
N LEU A 386 39.49 1.25 -32.27
CA LEU A 386 39.87 2.45 -33.01
C LEU A 386 41.24 2.95 -32.58
N GLY A 387 41.51 3.00 -31.27
CA GLY A 387 42.79 3.45 -30.72
C GLY A 387 43.98 2.60 -31.17
N ALA A 388 43.82 1.28 -31.21
CA ALA A 388 44.87 0.37 -31.71
C ALA A 388 45.13 0.53 -33.21
N LYS A 389 44.07 0.85 -33.97
CA LYS A 389 44.11 0.99 -35.43
C LYS A 389 44.78 2.29 -35.89
N VAL A 390 44.36 3.43 -35.33
CA VAL A 390 44.80 4.76 -35.78
C VAL A 390 45.95 5.34 -34.95
N LYS A 391 46.26 4.76 -33.78
CA LYS A 391 47.40 5.09 -32.91
C LYS A 391 47.54 6.60 -32.65
N GLY A 392 48.60 7.23 -33.18
CA GLY A 392 48.90 8.65 -32.98
C GLY A 392 47.88 9.60 -33.63
N ASP A 393 47.10 9.12 -34.61
CA ASP A 393 46.11 9.91 -35.34
C ASP A 393 44.74 9.95 -34.66
N LEU A 394 44.59 9.29 -33.50
CA LEU A 394 43.32 9.22 -32.75
C LEU A 394 42.68 10.60 -32.50
N PRO A 395 43.43 11.67 -32.13
CA PRO A 395 42.83 12.99 -31.97
C PRO A 395 42.24 13.56 -33.27
N ALA A 396 42.89 13.31 -34.42
CA ALA A 396 42.42 13.78 -35.72
C ALA A 396 41.18 13.01 -36.18
N VAL A 397 41.16 11.69 -35.96
CA VAL A 397 40.00 10.84 -36.25
C VAL A 397 38.80 11.19 -35.36
N LYS A 398 39.03 11.50 -34.07
CA LYS A 398 37.98 11.96 -33.15
C LYS A 398 37.38 13.29 -33.59
N ALA A 399 38.21 14.26 -33.98
CA ALA A 399 37.73 15.54 -34.49
C ALA A 399 36.94 15.38 -35.80
N ALA A 400 37.36 14.47 -36.70
CA ALA A 400 36.63 14.16 -37.92
C ALA A 400 35.29 13.45 -37.63
N LEU A 401 35.25 12.55 -36.63
CA LEU A 401 34.02 11.89 -36.18
C LEU A 401 33.03 12.88 -35.55
N GLU A 402 33.51 13.83 -34.75
CA GLU A 402 32.69 14.86 -34.12
C GLU A 402 32.12 15.89 -35.12
N ALA A 403 32.80 16.10 -36.26
CA ALA A 403 32.36 17.00 -37.32
C ALA A 403 31.46 16.34 -38.37
N LEU A 404 31.32 15.02 -38.34
CA LEU A 404 30.52 14.24 -39.29
C LEU A 404 29.03 14.35 -38.98
N ASP A 405 28.17 14.41 -40.00
CA ASP A 405 26.74 14.20 -39.81
C ASP A 405 26.49 12.75 -39.35
N PRO A 406 25.90 12.51 -38.18
CA PRO A 406 25.81 11.16 -37.64
C PRO A 406 24.95 10.19 -38.47
N GLU A 407 23.95 10.68 -39.20
CA GLU A 407 23.10 9.83 -40.05
C GLU A 407 23.83 9.45 -41.34
N GLU A 408 24.53 10.41 -41.97
CA GLU A 408 25.41 10.13 -43.11
C GLU A 408 26.56 9.19 -42.70
N GLY A 409 27.12 9.41 -41.52
CA GLY A 409 28.17 8.58 -40.95
C GLY A 409 27.73 7.15 -40.67
N ALA A 410 26.53 6.96 -40.10
CA ALA A 410 25.97 5.63 -39.90
C ALA A 410 25.70 4.90 -41.22
N ALA A 411 25.13 5.57 -42.21
CA ALA A 411 24.92 4.98 -43.53
C ALA A 411 26.25 4.61 -44.21
N ALA A 412 27.26 5.48 -44.11
CA ALA A 412 28.59 5.20 -44.64
C ALA A 412 29.29 4.06 -43.89
N LEU A 413 29.07 3.92 -42.58
CA LEU A 413 29.59 2.83 -41.76
C LEU A 413 28.93 1.49 -42.11
N GLU A 414 27.61 1.46 -42.27
CA GLU A 414 26.86 0.27 -42.70
C GLU A 414 27.28 -0.22 -44.09
N ASP A 415 27.55 0.72 -45.00
CA ASP A 415 28.02 0.40 -46.36
C ASP A 415 29.54 0.13 -46.45
N GLY A 416 30.28 0.20 -45.33
CA GLY A 416 31.73 -0.04 -45.28
C GLY A 416 32.57 1.01 -46.00
N ARG A 417 32.05 2.24 -46.14
CA ARG A 417 32.66 3.36 -46.89
C ARG A 417 33.08 4.53 -46.00
N LEU A 418 32.99 4.40 -44.67
CA LEU A 418 33.36 5.47 -43.76
C LEU A 418 34.89 5.58 -43.66
N GLU A 419 35.43 6.71 -44.10
CA GLU A 419 36.84 7.08 -43.91
C GLU A 419 36.94 8.36 -43.09
N LEU A 420 37.75 8.35 -42.02
CA LEU A 420 37.98 9.51 -41.16
C LEU A 420 39.46 9.79 -41.05
N ALA A 421 39.87 11.02 -41.36
CA ALA A 421 41.27 11.46 -41.36
C ALA A 421 42.23 10.52 -42.14
N GLY A 422 41.75 9.91 -43.23
CA GLY A 422 42.54 9.00 -44.09
C GLY A 422 42.59 7.54 -43.63
N HIS A 423 41.82 7.17 -42.60
CA HIS A 423 41.70 5.80 -42.10
C HIS A 423 40.31 5.24 -42.38
N ALA A 424 40.23 4.06 -42.98
CA ALA A 424 38.97 3.33 -43.15
C ALA A 424 38.45 2.86 -41.78
N ILE A 425 37.19 3.15 -41.46
CA ILE A 425 36.56 2.87 -40.17
C ILE A 425 35.60 1.68 -40.33
N ALA A 426 35.78 0.66 -39.50
CA ALA A 426 34.95 -0.53 -39.49
C ALA A 426 33.86 -0.44 -38.41
N PRO A 427 32.76 -1.22 -38.49
CA PRO A 427 31.70 -1.23 -37.48
C PRO A 427 32.18 -1.56 -36.05
N GLU A 428 33.28 -2.30 -35.92
CA GLU A 428 33.92 -2.61 -34.62
C GLU A 428 34.72 -1.44 -34.02
N ASP A 429 35.04 -0.42 -34.81
CA ASP A 429 35.79 0.77 -34.38
C ASP A 429 34.88 1.86 -33.79
N VAL A 430 33.57 1.80 -34.02
CA VAL A 430 32.61 2.83 -33.66
C VAL A 430 31.30 2.20 -33.17
N ASP A 431 30.87 2.58 -31.98
CA ASP A 431 29.57 2.21 -31.44
C ASP A 431 28.49 3.11 -32.06
N LEU A 432 27.58 2.52 -32.84
CA LEU A 432 26.39 3.18 -33.37
C LEU A 432 25.28 3.15 -32.33
N LEU A 433 25.04 4.30 -31.70
CA LEU A 433 24.00 4.47 -30.68
C LEU A 433 22.84 5.31 -31.24
N ARG A 434 21.63 5.01 -30.80
CA ARG A 434 20.48 5.92 -30.94
C ARG A 434 20.26 6.59 -29.60
N VAL A 435 20.53 7.88 -29.54
CA VAL A 435 20.35 8.70 -28.33
C VAL A 435 19.24 9.71 -28.56
N GLU A 436 18.70 10.25 -27.48
CA GLU A 436 17.72 11.32 -27.55
C GLU A 436 18.35 12.57 -28.17
N ARG A 437 17.57 13.26 -29.01
CA ARG A 437 17.94 14.59 -29.52
C ARG A 437 18.10 15.56 -28.35
N PRO A 438 19.03 16.54 -28.44
CA PRO A 438 19.17 17.56 -27.42
C PRO A 438 17.84 18.23 -27.09
N GLY A 439 17.52 18.31 -25.79
CA GLY A 439 16.25 18.86 -25.30
C GLY A 439 15.13 17.83 -25.12
N PHE A 440 15.33 16.56 -25.50
CA PHE A 440 14.39 15.48 -25.20
C PHE A 440 15.00 14.47 -24.23
N ALA A 441 14.15 13.82 -23.45
CA ALA A 441 14.52 12.67 -22.64
C ALA A 441 13.43 11.60 -22.74
N ALA A 442 13.82 10.33 -22.83
CA ALA A 442 12.89 9.23 -23.06
C ALA A 442 13.11 8.07 -22.08
N ALA A 443 12.07 7.30 -21.84
CA ALA A 443 12.16 5.98 -21.24
C ALA A 443 11.24 5.01 -21.97
N THR A 444 11.76 3.81 -22.25
CA THR A 444 11.01 2.70 -22.83
C THR A 444 10.74 1.68 -21.73
N LEU A 445 9.47 1.29 -21.59
CA LEU A 445 9.05 0.21 -20.70
C LEU A 445 9.37 -1.14 -21.33
N ASP A 446 9.40 -2.21 -20.52
CA ASP A 446 9.61 -3.59 -21.00
C ASP A 446 8.52 -4.04 -22.01
N SER A 447 7.34 -3.42 -21.94
CA SER A 447 6.25 -3.62 -22.90
C SER A 447 6.52 -3.00 -24.29
N GLY A 448 7.62 -2.27 -24.46
CA GLY A 448 7.99 -1.55 -25.68
C GLY A 448 7.35 -0.17 -25.82
N VAL A 449 6.44 0.22 -24.91
CA VAL A 449 5.85 1.56 -24.88
C VAL A 449 6.88 2.56 -24.37
N SER A 450 7.06 3.67 -25.09
CA SER A 450 8.01 4.71 -24.70
C SER A 450 7.30 6.00 -24.29
N LEU A 451 7.83 6.66 -23.26
CA LEU A 451 7.45 8.01 -22.87
C LEU A 451 8.61 8.95 -23.19
N VAL A 452 8.33 10.02 -23.93
CA VAL A 452 9.29 11.08 -24.25
C VAL A 452 8.82 12.38 -23.63
N LEU A 453 9.73 13.16 -23.04
CA LEU A 453 9.46 14.46 -22.43
C LEU A 453 10.29 15.55 -23.12
N ASP A 454 9.66 16.70 -23.34
CA ASP A 454 10.34 17.95 -23.70
C ASP A 454 11.00 18.56 -22.46
N MET A 455 12.31 18.66 -22.51
CA MET A 455 13.16 19.15 -21.43
C MET A 455 13.53 20.62 -21.59
N ALA A 456 13.11 21.28 -22.68
CA ALA A 456 13.29 22.72 -22.82
C ALA A 456 12.63 23.49 -21.66
N VAL A 457 13.23 24.63 -21.32
CA VAL A 457 12.75 25.55 -20.28
C VAL A 457 12.66 26.93 -20.90
N ASP A 458 11.53 27.60 -20.67
CA ASP A 458 11.34 29.02 -20.93
C ASP A 458 10.79 29.73 -19.68
N ASP A 459 10.67 31.05 -19.76
CA ASP A 459 10.23 31.89 -18.65
C ASP A 459 8.81 31.53 -18.17
N ALA A 460 7.92 31.10 -19.08
CA ALA A 460 6.58 30.68 -18.73
C ALA A 460 6.57 29.41 -17.87
N LEU A 461 7.39 28.41 -18.22
CA LEU A 461 7.54 27.20 -17.40
C LEU A 461 8.22 27.50 -16.06
N LEU A 462 9.21 28.39 -16.04
CA LEU A 462 9.86 28.84 -14.80
C LEU A 462 8.87 29.51 -13.85
N SER A 463 8.00 30.40 -14.36
CA SER A 463 6.92 31.03 -13.60
C SER A 463 5.98 30.00 -12.95
N LYS A 464 5.49 29.02 -13.74
CA LYS A 464 4.63 27.93 -13.23
C LYS A 464 5.35 27.05 -12.20
N GLY A 465 6.62 26.75 -12.44
CA GLY A 465 7.45 25.99 -11.52
C GLY A 465 7.61 26.69 -10.17
N LEU A 466 7.85 28.01 -10.21
CA LEU A 466 7.95 28.88 -9.04
C LEU A 466 6.63 28.95 -8.26
N ALA A 467 5.51 29.16 -8.94
CA ALA A 467 4.18 29.17 -8.34
C ALA A 467 3.90 27.90 -7.52
N ARG A 468 4.22 26.73 -8.09
CA ARG A 468 4.02 25.44 -7.42
C ARG A 468 4.94 25.21 -6.23
N GLU A 469 6.19 25.70 -6.27
CA GLU A 469 7.07 25.67 -5.11
C GLU A 469 6.53 26.54 -3.97
N ILE A 470 6.05 27.75 -4.28
CA ILE A 470 5.40 28.64 -3.30
C ILE A 470 4.18 27.95 -2.69
N THR A 471 3.24 27.49 -3.51
CA THR A 471 2.02 26.81 -3.04
C THR A 471 2.32 25.63 -2.12
N ARG A 472 3.32 24.79 -2.46
CA ARG A 472 3.70 23.65 -1.63
C ARG A 472 4.18 24.08 -0.23
N ARG A 473 4.97 25.15 -0.14
CA ARG A 473 5.50 25.65 1.14
C ARG A 473 4.39 26.29 1.98
N VAL A 474 3.53 27.08 1.35
CA VAL A 474 2.38 27.70 2.01
C VAL A 474 1.41 26.64 2.53
N GLN A 475 1.11 25.61 1.74
CA GLN A 475 0.24 24.51 2.17
C GLN A 475 0.83 23.68 3.32
N ALA A 476 2.15 23.46 3.31
CA ALA A 476 2.83 22.83 4.45
C ALA A 476 2.68 23.68 5.72
N GLN A 477 2.74 25.01 5.60
CA GLN A 477 2.54 25.92 6.71
C GLN A 477 1.09 25.96 7.21
N ARG A 478 0.11 25.94 6.31
CA ARG A 478 -1.31 25.82 6.68
C ARG A 478 -1.55 24.57 7.53
N LYS A 479 -0.94 23.44 7.14
CA LYS A 479 -0.98 22.20 7.92
C LYS A 479 -0.28 22.34 9.28
N ALA A 480 0.87 23.02 9.34
CA ALA A 480 1.58 23.24 10.60
C ALA A 480 0.82 24.16 11.57
N LEU A 481 -0.01 25.06 11.05
CA LEU A 481 -0.91 25.93 11.81
C LEU A 481 -2.23 25.25 12.23
N ASP A 482 -2.44 23.98 11.84
CA ASP A 482 -3.65 23.20 12.12
C ASP A 482 -4.94 23.89 11.67
N LEU A 483 -4.89 24.54 10.50
CA LEU A 483 -6.04 25.25 9.94
C LEU A 483 -7.08 24.29 9.35
N ALA A 484 -8.35 24.63 9.52
CA ALA A 484 -9.45 23.94 8.86
C ALA A 484 -9.37 24.08 7.33
N ILE A 485 -10.08 23.21 6.61
CA ILE A 485 -10.04 23.18 5.14
C ILE A 485 -10.57 24.50 4.56
N GLU A 486 -11.62 25.07 5.16
CA GLU A 486 -12.24 26.33 4.74
C GLU A 486 -11.46 27.60 5.12
N ASP A 487 -10.52 27.51 6.06
CA ASP A 487 -9.82 28.68 6.60
C ASP A 487 -9.03 29.44 5.53
N ARG A 488 -9.10 30.77 5.61
CA ARG A 488 -8.36 31.69 4.73
C ARG A 488 -7.11 32.22 5.40
N ILE A 489 -6.11 32.57 4.60
CA ILE A 489 -4.84 33.12 5.08
C ILE A 489 -4.54 34.50 4.49
N ALA A 490 -3.80 35.30 5.25
CA ALA A 490 -3.04 36.43 4.74
C ALA A 490 -1.65 35.93 4.31
N LEU A 491 -1.28 36.15 3.05
CA LEU A 491 -0.07 35.62 2.42
C LEU A 491 0.84 36.75 1.89
N GLU A 492 2.07 36.84 2.39
CA GLU A 492 3.11 37.67 1.79
C GLU A 492 4.20 36.76 1.22
N VAL A 493 4.70 37.08 0.01
CA VAL A 493 5.77 36.35 -0.67
C VAL A 493 6.86 37.33 -1.14
N TRP A 494 8.12 36.98 -0.91
CA TRP A 494 9.30 37.75 -1.31
C TRP A 494 10.11 36.99 -2.37
N LEU A 495 10.24 37.62 -3.54
CA LEU A 495 10.99 37.15 -4.70
C LEU A 495 12.18 38.10 -4.96
N PRO A 496 13.34 37.91 -4.33
CA PRO A 496 14.49 38.81 -4.49
C PRO A 496 15.11 38.71 -5.90
N ASP A 497 16.04 39.61 -6.20
CA ASP A 497 16.77 39.65 -7.47
C ASP A 497 17.39 38.29 -7.83
N GLY A 498 17.30 37.91 -9.11
CA GLY A 498 17.73 36.60 -9.62
C GLY A 498 16.64 35.52 -9.59
N THR A 499 15.48 35.80 -8.99
CA THR A 499 14.30 34.92 -9.08
C THR A 499 13.63 35.04 -10.46
N PRO A 500 13.17 33.94 -11.08
CA PRO A 500 12.34 34.02 -12.28
C PRO A 500 11.11 34.91 -12.07
N GLU A 501 10.68 35.58 -13.14
CA GLU A 501 9.47 36.39 -13.09
C GLU A 501 8.23 35.51 -12.85
N LEU A 502 7.44 35.86 -11.84
CA LEU A 502 6.14 35.22 -11.58
C LEU A 502 5.05 35.98 -12.34
N ALA A 503 4.48 35.34 -13.35
CA ALA A 503 3.39 35.90 -14.15
C ALA A 503 2.12 36.08 -13.31
N ALA A 504 1.29 37.06 -13.69
CA ALA A 504 0.06 37.41 -12.95
C ALA A 504 -0.90 36.21 -12.83
N ALA A 505 -1.11 35.45 -13.90
CA ALA A 505 -1.99 34.28 -13.88
C ALA A 505 -1.48 33.17 -12.94
N ASP A 506 -0.15 32.99 -12.85
CA ASP A 506 0.44 32.01 -11.94
C ASP A 506 0.39 32.48 -10.49
N TRP A 507 0.43 33.78 -10.24
CA TRP A 507 0.19 34.36 -8.92
C TRP A 507 -1.26 34.19 -8.47
N GLU A 508 -2.24 34.44 -9.35
CA GLU A 508 -3.66 34.15 -9.10
C GLU A 508 -3.88 32.67 -8.77
N TRP A 509 -3.17 31.78 -9.48
CA TRP A 509 -3.20 30.35 -9.19
C TRP A 509 -2.67 30.05 -7.77
N VAL A 510 -1.56 30.67 -7.33
CA VAL A 510 -1.06 30.53 -5.94
C VAL A 510 -2.10 31.00 -4.92
N GLN A 511 -2.74 32.15 -5.15
CA GLN A 511 -3.76 32.70 -4.25
C GLN A 511 -4.94 31.74 -4.08
N SER A 512 -5.47 31.23 -5.20
CA SER A 512 -6.58 30.28 -5.22
C SER A 512 -6.22 28.96 -4.51
N GLU A 513 -5.10 28.35 -4.88
CA GLU A 513 -4.69 27.05 -4.36
C GLU A 513 -4.31 27.11 -2.87
N THR A 514 -4.00 28.29 -2.32
CA THR A 514 -3.66 28.46 -0.91
C THR A 514 -4.79 29.05 -0.06
N ARG A 515 -5.97 29.30 -0.67
CA ARG A 515 -7.11 30.01 -0.05
C ARG A 515 -6.67 31.35 0.57
N ALA A 516 -5.80 32.08 -0.11
CA ALA A 516 -5.29 33.35 0.39
C ALA A 516 -6.24 34.51 0.04
N ALA A 517 -6.66 35.26 1.05
CA ALA A 517 -7.59 36.39 0.89
C ALA A 517 -6.84 37.72 0.70
N ASP A 518 -5.89 37.99 1.59
CA ASP A 518 -5.03 39.18 1.55
C ASP A 518 -3.64 38.77 1.11
N THR A 519 -3.21 39.21 -0.09
CA THR A 519 -1.92 38.80 -0.63
C THR A 519 -1.02 39.96 -1.04
N LYS A 520 0.28 39.82 -0.79
CA LYS A 520 1.30 40.79 -1.22
C LYS A 520 2.51 40.08 -1.81
N LEU A 521 2.93 40.54 -2.98
CA LEU A 521 4.14 40.07 -3.65
C LEU A 521 5.20 41.16 -3.60
N HIS A 522 6.38 40.84 -3.06
CA HIS A 522 7.48 41.77 -2.85
C HIS A 522 8.69 41.35 -3.71
N ARG A 523 9.35 42.31 -4.37
CA ARG A 523 10.63 42.08 -5.10
C ARG A 523 11.85 42.57 -4.31
N GLU A 524 11.77 42.47 -2.99
CA GLU A 524 12.80 42.97 -2.06
C GLU A 524 13.49 41.81 -1.34
N VAL A 525 14.52 42.12 -0.55
CA VAL A 525 15.25 41.15 0.27
C VAL A 525 14.32 40.48 1.28
N VAL A 526 14.45 39.16 1.42
CA VAL A 526 13.63 38.35 2.32
C VAL A 526 13.84 38.76 3.79
N PRO A 527 12.81 39.27 4.49
CA PRO A 527 12.95 39.75 5.86
C PRO A 527 13.19 38.60 6.84
N LYS A 528 13.81 38.89 8.00
CA LYS A 528 14.11 37.87 9.04
C LYS A 528 12.88 37.15 9.59
N ARG A 529 11.70 37.78 9.52
CA ARG A 529 10.42 37.22 9.99
C ARG A 529 9.79 36.20 9.03
N ALA A 530 10.26 36.16 7.78
CA ALA A 530 9.69 35.28 6.77
C ALA A 530 10.33 33.90 6.85
N GLU A 531 9.54 32.87 6.58
CA GLU A 531 10.08 31.54 6.36
C GLU A 531 10.84 31.52 5.05
N ARG A 532 12.02 30.89 5.05
CA ARG A 532 12.92 30.87 3.90
C ARG A 532 12.93 29.51 3.23
N PHE A 533 12.99 29.52 1.91
CA PHE A 533 13.19 28.33 1.11
C PHE A 533 13.98 28.66 -0.16
N GLU A 534 14.57 27.65 -0.77
CA GLU A 534 15.44 27.82 -1.93
C GLU A 534 14.80 27.24 -3.19
N VAL A 535 14.93 27.97 -4.30
CA VAL A 535 14.56 27.54 -5.65
C VAL A 535 15.71 27.93 -6.58
N ASP A 536 16.33 26.93 -7.24
CA ASP A 536 17.45 27.13 -8.18
C ASP A 536 18.61 27.99 -7.63
N GLY A 537 18.99 27.80 -6.36
CA GLY A 537 20.07 28.58 -5.74
C GLY A 537 19.65 29.95 -5.23
N VAL A 538 18.38 30.35 -5.41
CA VAL A 538 17.85 31.64 -4.94
C VAL A 538 17.04 31.42 -3.66
N ALA A 539 17.30 32.23 -2.63
CA ALA A 539 16.58 32.17 -1.37
C ALA A 539 15.33 33.06 -1.42
N LEU A 540 14.16 32.44 -1.44
CA LEU A 540 12.85 33.09 -1.39
C LEU A 540 12.32 33.09 0.04
N GLY A 541 11.24 33.82 0.29
CA GLY A 541 10.51 33.65 1.54
C GLY A 541 9.02 33.96 1.46
N PHE A 542 8.30 33.51 2.48
CA PHE A 542 6.88 33.76 2.63
C PHE A 542 6.46 33.90 4.09
N THR A 543 5.29 34.51 4.32
CA THR A 543 4.58 34.43 5.61
C THR A 543 3.13 34.09 5.33
N ALA A 544 2.61 33.07 6.02
CA ALA A 544 1.19 32.73 6.03
C ALA A 544 0.66 32.87 7.45
N ARG A 545 -0.43 33.62 7.62
CA ARG A 545 -1.12 33.81 8.91
C ARG A 545 -2.61 33.58 8.71
N HIS A 546 -3.28 33.03 9.72
CA HIS A 546 -4.74 32.96 9.73
C HIS A 546 -5.32 34.36 9.52
N ALA A 547 -6.24 34.50 8.58
CA ALA A 547 -6.89 35.77 8.25
C ALA A 547 -7.93 36.16 9.31
#